data_AF-A0A7J7MSQ7-F1
#
_entry.id   AF-A0A7J7MSQ7-F1
#
_cell.length_a   1.000
_cell.length_b   1.000
_cell.length_c   1.000
_cell.angle_alpha   90.00
_cell.angle_beta   90.00
_cell.angle_gamma   90.00
#
_symmetry.space_group_name_H-M   'P 1'
#
loop_
_entity.id
_entity.type
_entity.pdbx_description
1 polymer ?
#
loop_
_entity_poly.entity_id
_entity_poly.type
_entity_poly.pdbx_seq_one_letter_code
_entity_poly.pdbx_strand_id
1 'polypeptide(L)'
;MAEERVAISAETIMELQTQNGESSSPSDSNPTLSNGLSLEERFKNVRSISEECIQEDKLKNLLAKKPEPICYYGFEPSGRMHIAQVTISQ
;
A
#
# COMPACT_ATOMS: atom_id res chain seq x y z
N MET A 1 52.50 -6.50 22.24
CA MET A 1 51.22 -6.77 21.53
C MET A 1 51.39 -6.19 20.14
N ALA A 2 51.48 -7.07 19.14
CA ALA A 2 51.76 -6.73 17.75
C ALA A 2 50.44 -6.44 16.99
N GLU A 3 50.46 -5.42 16.15
CA GLU A 3 50.22 -5.44 14.68
C GLU A 3 49.62 -4.12 14.17
N GLU A 4 50.04 -3.79 12.95
CA GLU A 4 50.03 -2.50 12.28
C GLU A 4 49.10 -2.56 11.04
N ARG A 5 48.49 -1.41 10.70
CA ARG A 5 47.87 -1.00 9.41
C ARG A 5 46.40 -1.42 9.15
N VAL A 6 45.55 -0.67 8.42
CA VAL A 6 45.74 0.38 7.37
C VAL A 6 44.63 1.45 7.49
N ALA A 7 44.92 2.64 6.96
CA ALA A 7 44.16 3.89 6.96
C ALA A 7 42.84 3.94 6.17
N ILE A 8 41.96 4.84 6.64
CA ILE A 8 40.72 5.35 6.04
C ILE A 8 41.13 6.30 4.87
N SER A 9 40.43 6.46 3.74
CA SER A 9 39.03 6.87 3.66
C SER A 9 38.33 6.54 2.33
N ALA A 10 37.07 6.14 2.43
CA ALA A 10 36.19 5.72 1.33
C ALA A 10 35.63 6.90 0.50
N GLU A 11 35.99 8.13 0.83
CA GLU A 11 35.53 9.34 0.13
C GLU A 11 36.24 9.56 -1.22
N THR A 12 37.24 8.73 -1.56
CA THR A 12 38.20 9.04 -2.63
C THR A 12 37.98 8.28 -3.95
N ILE A 13 37.12 7.25 -4.05
CA ILE A 13 37.00 6.50 -5.33
C ILE A 13 35.57 6.47 -5.88
N MET A 14 35.28 7.57 -6.57
CA MET A 14 34.64 7.62 -7.89
C MET A 14 33.14 7.37 -7.99
N GLU A 15 32.44 8.46 -7.75
CA GLU A 15 31.30 8.89 -8.56
C GLU A 15 31.77 9.31 -9.97
N LEU A 16 31.52 8.50 -11.00
CA LEU A 16 31.39 8.97 -12.38
C LEU A 16 30.25 8.22 -13.08
N GLN A 17 29.20 8.98 -13.37
CA GLN A 17 27.92 8.62 -13.99
C GLN A 17 28.06 8.24 -15.48
N THR A 18 27.12 7.44 -16.03
CA THR A 18 26.51 7.67 -17.36
C THR A 18 25.27 6.78 -17.58
N GLN A 19 24.28 7.36 -18.26
CA GLN A 19 22.87 6.99 -18.41
C GLN A 19 22.59 5.98 -19.55
N ASN A 20 21.38 5.40 -19.46
CA ASN A 20 20.36 5.19 -20.52
C ASN A 20 20.11 3.78 -21.11
N GLY A 21 18.83 3.38 -21.14
CA GLY A 21 18.32 2.30 -22.01
C GLY A 21 17.04 1.58 -21.53
N GLU A 22 15.86 2.05 -21.95
CA GLU A 22 14.54 1.40 -21.82
C GLU A 22 14.43 0.04 -22.53
N SER A 23 13.70 -0.91 -21.93
CA SER A 23 12.53 -1.63 -22.51
C SER A 23 12.38 -3.06 -21.99
N SER A 24 11.31 -3.33 -21.23
CA SER A 24 10.49 -4.56 -21.35
C SER A 24 9.28 -4.53 -20.40
N SER A 25 8.11 -4.36 -21.03
CA SER A 25 6.81 -4.98 -20.72
C SER A 25 6.00 -4.55 -19.48
N PRO A 26 4.67 -4.33 -19.64
CA PRO A 26 3.74 -4.07 -18.55
C PRO A 26 3.39 -5.41 -17.87
N SER A 27 4.16 -5.80 -16.86
CA SER A 27 3.72 -6.85 -15.97
C SER A 27 2.68 -6.26 -15.02
N ASP A 28 1.40 -6.53 -15.31
CA ASP A 28 0.27 -6.57 -14.37
C ASP A 28 0.70 -7.33 -13.12
N SER A 29 1.40 -6.62 -12.25
CA SER A 29 1.85 -7.10 -10.97
C SER A 29 0.86 -6.51 -10.00
N ASN A 30 -0.39 -6.99 -10.02
CA ASN A 30 -1.23 -6.85 -8.84
C ASN A 30 -0.45 -7.58 -7.74
N PRO A 31 0.16 -6.89 -6.75
CA PRO A 31 0.76 -7.62 -5.66
C PRO A 31 -0.40 -8.35 -5.00
N THR A 32 -0.47 -9.66 -5.18
CA THR A 32 -1.35 -10.52 -4.38
C THR A 32 -0.84 -10.42 -2.95
N LEU A 33 -1.16 -9.30 -2.30
CA LEU A 33 -0.94 -9.07 -0.90
C LEU A 33 -2.05 -9.87 -0.25
N SER A 34 -1.84 -11.17 -0.09
CA SER A 34 -2.53 -11.90 0.95
C SER A 34 -2.07 -11.26 2.26
N ASN A 35 -2.74 -10.18 2.68
CA ASN A 35 -2.49 -9.55 3.96
C ASN A 35 -2.55 -10.67 4.99
N GLY A 36 -1.44 -10.96 5.67
CA GLY A 36 -1.33 -11.99 6.71
C GLY A 36 -2.18 -11.69 7.95
N LEU A 37 -3.17 -10.80 7.82
CA LEU A 37 -4.13 -10.43 8.84
C LEU A 37 -5.20 -11.52 8.94
N SER A 38 -5.51 -11.89 10.18
CA SER A 38 -6.63 -12.77 10.48
C SER A 38 -7.96 -12.15 10.03
N LEU A 39 -8.98 -13.00 9.87
CA LEU A 39 -10.33 -12.55 9.52
C LEU A 39 -10.87 -11.51 10.52
N GLU A 40 -10.59 -11.70 11.81
CA GLU A 40 -11.03 -10.80 12.87
C GLU A 40 -10.35 -9.43 12.77
N GLU A 41 -9.05 -9.38 12.50
CA GLU A 41 -8.32 -8.12 12.29
C GLU A 41 -8.84 -7.38 11.05
N ARG A 42 -9.08 -8.11 9.95
CA ARG A 42 -9.67 -7.52 8.73
C ARG A 42 -11.06 -6.95 9.03
N PHE A 43 -11.89 -7.68 9.77
CA PHE A 43 -13.21 -7.20 10.17
C PHE A 43 -13.13 -5.95 11.05
N LYS A 44 -12.26 -5.95 12.07
CA LYS A 44 -12.07 -4.81 12.98
C LYS A 44 -11.64 -3.54 12.24
N ASN A 45 -10.72 -3.66 11.28
CA ASN A 45 -10.24 -2.52 10.49
C ASN A 45 -11.35 -1.92 9.62
N VAL A 46 -12.14 -2.75 8.95
CA VAL A 46 -13.27 -2.26 8.13
C VAL A 46 -14.36 -1.66 9.02
N ARG A 47 -14.58 -2.22 10.22
CA ARG A 47 -15.60 -1.69 11.13
C ARG A 47 -15.20 -0.36 11.73
N SER A 48 -13.91 -0.09 11.97
CA SER A 48 -13.48 1.15 12.61
C SER A 48 -13.63 2.40 11.74
N ILE A 49 -13.74 2.26 10.41
CA ILE A 49 -13.98 3.38 9.49
C ILE A 49 -15.47 3.67 9.24
N SER A 50 -16.34 2.74 9.62
CA SER A 50 -17.76 2.76 9.30
C SER A 50 -18.54 3.22 10.53
N GLU A 51 -19.25 4.34 10.40
CA GLU A 51 -20.20 4.80 11.42
C GLU A 51 -21.33 3.77 11.59
N GLU A 52 -21.93 3.37 10.49
CA GLU A 52 -22.98 2.36 10.45
C GLU A 52 -22.58 1.16 9.57
N CYS A 53 -22.81 -0.05 10.08
CA CYS A 53 -22.63 -1.29 9.35
C CYS A 53 -23.93 -2.09 9.36
N ILE A 54 -24.49 -2.31 8.17
CA ILE A 54 -25.69 -3.11 8.01
C ILE A 54 -25.27 -4.59 8.00
N GLN A 55 -25.68 -5.35 9.01
CA GLN A 55 -25.49 -6.81 9.13
C GLN A 55 -24.01 -7.24 9.14
N GLU A 56 -23.37 -7.10 10.30
CA GLU A 56 -21.96 -7.45 10.52
C GLU A 56 -21.62 -8.92 10.16
N ASP A 57 -22.54 -9.87 10.37
CA ASP A 57 -22.33 -11.27 10.02
C ASP A 57 -22.14 -11.48 8.51
N LYS A 58 -22.85 -10.71 7.68
CA LYS A 58 -22.66 -10.77 6.23
C LYS A 58 -21.31 -10.21 5.83
N LEU A 59 -20.85 -9.16 6.49
CA LEU A 59 -19.51 -8.60 6.26
C LEU A 59 -18.42 -9.62 6.65
N LYS A 60 -18.53 -10.27 7.82
CA LYS A 60 -17.59 -11.33 8.23
C LYS A 60 -17.55 -12.48 7.22
N ASN A 61 -18.72 -12.92 6.74
CA ASN A 61 -18.83 -13.98 5.73
C ASN A 61 -18.26 -13.54 4.37
N LEU A 62 -18.45 -12.27 3.99
CA LEU A 62 -17.87 -11.70 2.77
C LEU A 62 -16.35 -11.70 2.82
N LEU A 63 -15.76 -11.25 3.93
CA LEU A 63 -14.31 -11.21 4.13
C LEU A 63 -13.68 -12.61 4.20
N ALA A 64 -14.42 -13.61 4.67
CA ALA A 64 -14.00 -15.02 4.68
C ALA A 64 -13.93 -15.61 3.27
N LYS A 65 -14.94 -15.32 2.43
CA LYS A 65 -15.11 -15.94 1.12
C LYS A 65 -14.39 -15.21 0.00
N LYS A 66 -14.23 -13.89 0.13
CA LYS A 66 -13.61 -13.04 -0.88
C LYS A 66 -12.31 -12.44 -0.31
N PRO A 67 -11.14 -12.95 -0.73
CA PRO A 67 -9.87 -12.36 -0.31
C PRO A 67 -9.77 -10.89 -0.74
N GLU A 68 -10.30 -10.56 -1.92
CA GLU A 68 -10.33 -9.19 -2.49
C GLU A 68 -11.80 -8.72 -2.65
N PRO A 69 -12.41 -8.11 -1.62
CA PRO A 69 -13.75 -7.53 -1.73
C PRO A 69 -13.73 -6.23 -2.55
N ILE A 70 -14.78 -6.01 -3.35
CA ILE A 70 -14.95 -4.79 -4.14
C ILE A 70 -15.76 -3.78 -3.32
N CYS A 71 -15.22 -2.57 -3.16
CA CYS A 71 -15.88 -1.44 -2.50
C CYS A 71 -16.14 -0.33 -3.53
N TYR A 72 -17.25 0.39 -3.40
CA TYR A 72 -17.62 1.47 -4.31
C TYR A 72 -18.14 2.68 -3.52
N TYR A 73 -17.67 3.88 -3.89
CA TYR A 73 -18.14 5.15 -3.37
C TYR A 73 -18.57 6.04 -4.54
N GLY A 74 -19.88 6.29 -4.64
CA GLY A 74 -20.46 7.09 -5.71
C GLY A 74 -20.49 8.57 -5.35
N PHE A 75 -20.16 9.43 -6.31
CA PHE A 75 -20.30 10.87 -6.20
C PHE A 75 -20.95 11.44 -7.47
N GLU A 76 -21.82 12.44 -7.29
CA GLU A 76 -22.42 13.21 -8.38
C GLU A 76 -21.65 14.52 -8.59
N PRO A 77 -21.13 14.79 -9.81
CA PRO A 77 -20.27 15.96 -10.04
C PRO A 77 -21.02 17.29 -9.81
N SER A 78 -20.67 18.02 -8.75
CA SER A 78 -21.36 19.24 -8.30
C SER A 78 -20.68 20.57 -8.68
N GLY A 79 -19.66 20.53 -9.57
CA GLY A 79 -18.92 21.72 -10.01
C GLY A 79 -17.88 22.27 -9.02
N ARG A 80 -17.95 21.90 -7.73
CA ARG A 80 -16.89 22.13 -6.71
C ARG A 80 -16.84 20.95 -5.74
N MET A 81 -15.64 20.44 -5.45
CA MET A 81 -15.48 19.33 -4.53
C MET A 81 -15.80 19.74 -3.09
N HIS A 82 -16.66 18.99 -2.38
CA HIS A 82 -16.96 19.27 -0.98
C HIS A 82 -15.78 18.88 -0.09
N ILE A 83 -15.51 19.63 0.98
CA ILE A 83 -14.39 19.34 1.90
C ILE A 83 -14.51 17.92 2.50
N ALA A 84 -15.74 17.46 2.78
CA ALA A 84 -16.00 16.11 3.29
C ALA A 84 -15.71 14.99 2.26
N GLN A 85 -15.53 15.32 0.98
CA GLN A 85 -15.15 14.37 -0.08
C GLN A 85 -13.64 14.39 -0.32
N VAL A 86 -12.96 15.48 0.03
CA VAL A 86 -11.50 15.61 -0.13
C VAL A 86 -10.84 14.87 1.03
N THR A 87 -10.54 13.59 0.82
CA THR A 87 -9.45 12.93 1.53
C THR A 87 -8.88 11.84 0.64
N ILE A 88 -7.73 12.11 0.03
CA ILE A 88 -6.86 11.08 -0.56
C ILE A 88 -5.47 11.40 -0.01
N SER A 89 -4.96 10.59 0.89
CA SER A 89 -3.60 10.76 1.41
C SER A 89 -2.91 9.40 1.50
N GLN A 90 -1.95 9.24 0.59
CA GLN A 90 -0.78 8.34 0.51
C GLN A 90 -0.98 6.84 0.72
#